data_AF-A0A382J2Z1-F1
#
_entry.id   AF-A0A382J2Z1-F1
#
_cell.length_a   1.000
_cell.length_b   1.000
_cell.length_c   1.000
_cell.angle_alpha   90.00
_cell.angle_beta   90.00
_cell.angle_gamma   90.00
#
_symmetry.space_group_name_H-M   'P 1'
#
loop_
_entity.id
_entity.type
_entity.pdbx_description
1 polymer ?
#
loop_
_entity_poly.entity_id
_entity_poly.type
_entity_poly.pdbx_seq_one_letter_code
_entity_poly.pdbx_strand_id
1 'polypeptide(L)'
;MTENTYDAGRLNLPFVGICTFGKYPYVENWDKINADVAVLGAPFDFGSQFRSGARMGPRGIREASTLFSFGHAGAYDHEDDIVYLPSDTTRIVDIGDADIIHTDTIKSHANIEYGVKKILYANAIPVVLGGDHSINIPCIMHLKNKNPSI
;
A
#
# COMPACT_ATOMS: atom_id res chain seq x y z
N MET A 1 -15.00 13.56 -24.22
CA MET A 1 -16.14 12.80 -23.66
C MET A 1 -15.56 11.82 -22.68
N THR A 2 -15.98 11.85 -21.42
CA THR A 2 -15.51 10.91 -20.40
C THR A 2 -16.05 9.53 -20.74
N GLU A 3 -15.17 8.62 -21.16
CA GLU A 3 -15.51 7.21 -21.32
C GLU A 3 -15.79 6.63 -19.94
N ASN A 4 -17.04 6.72 -19.53
CA ASN A 4 -17.54 6.14 -18.32
C ASN A 4 -17.36 4.61 -18.40
N THR A 5 -16.59 4.04 -17.49
CA THR A 5 -16.18 2.61 -17.46
C THR A 5 -17.36 1.63 -17.33
N TYR A 6 -18.59 2.15 -17.20
CA TYR A 6 -19.82 1.38 -17.14
C TYR A 6 -20.10 0.58 -18.42
N ASP A 7 -19.65 1.05 -19.58
CA ASP A 7 -19.89 0.39 -20.88
C ASP A 7 -18.83 -0.65 -21.27
N ALA A 8 -17.70 -0.75 -20.54
CA ALA A 8 -16.56 -1.60 -20.89
C ALA A 8 -16.59 -3.03 -20.28
N GLY A 9 -17.66 -3.41 -19.56
CA GLY A 9 -17.83 -4.74 -18.98
C GLY A 9 -17.94 -4.75 -17.45
N ARG A 10 -16.90 -5.17 -16.72
CA ARG A 10 -17.02 -5.43 -15.26
C ARG A 10 -16.97 -4.13 -14.44
N LEU A 11 -18.10 -3.76 -13.83
CA LEU A 11 -18.23 -2.59 -12.94
C LEU A 11 -17.25 -2.58 -11.76
N ASN A 12 -16.88 -3.76 -11.27
CA ASN A 12 -15.94 -3.93 -10.15
C ASN A 12 -16.29 -3.03 -8.95
N LEU A 13 -17.54 -3.04 -8.50
CA LEU A 13 -18.08 -2.28 -7.36
C LEU A 13 -17.27 -2.46 -6.05
N PRO A 14 -17.37 -1.59 -5.01
CA PRO A 14 -16.41 -1.63 -3.89
C PRO A 14 -16.37 -2.99 -3.19
N PHE A 15 -17.54 -3.62 -3.08
CA PHE A 15 -17.76 -4.94 -2.48
C PHE A 15 -17.53 -6.14 -3.43
N VAL A 16 -17.00 -5.94 -4.64
CA VAL A 16 -16.79 -6.99 -5.65
C VAL A 16 -15.32 -7.12 -6.02
N GLY A 17 -14.79 -8.34 -6.14
CA GLY A 17 -13.43 -8.59 -6.64
C GLY A 17 -12.39 -8.66 -5.53
N ILE A 18 -11.11 -8.60 -5.92
CA ILE A 18 -9.99 -8.68 -4.98
C ILE A 18 -9.88 -7.35 -4.24
N CYS A 19 -9.81 -7.42 -2.91
CA CYS A 19 -9.74 -6.26 -2.03
C CYS A 19 -8.27 -5.83 -1.83
N THR A 20 -7.66 -5.30 -2.89
CA THR A 20 -6.40 -4.54 -2.79
C THR A 20 -6.66 -3.08 -2.40
N PHE A 21 -5.64 -2.39 -1.93
CA PHE A 21 -5.70 -0.96 -1.64
C PHE A 21 -6.16 -0.19 -2.87
N GLY A 22 -7.22 0.62 -2.75
CA GLY A 22 -7.80 1.41 -3.84
C GLY A 22 -8.24 0.60 -5.06
N LYS A 23 -8.29 -0.74 -4.95
CA LYS A 23 -8.45 -1.68 -6.08
C LYS A 23 -7.34 -1.59 -7.14
N TYR A 24 -6.16 -1.07 -6.77
CA TYR A 24 -4.99 -1.06 -7.64
C TYR A 24 -4.50 -2.48 -7.96
N PRO A 25 -3.77 -2.68 -9.07
CA PRO A 25 -3.26 -3.98 -9.46
C PRO A 25 -2.42 -4.65 -8.37
N TYR A 26 -2.65 -5.95 -8.16
CA TYR A 26 -1.85 -6.78 -7.27
C TYR A 26 -0.56 -7.24 -7.96
N VAL A 27 0.57 -7.13 -7.27
CA VAL A 27 1.88 -7.63 -7.72
C VAL A 27 2.40 -8.64 -6.71
N GLU A 28 2.26 -9.93 -7.04
CA GLU A 28 2.74 -11.03 -6.20
C GLU A 28 4.27 -11.12 -6.17
N ASN A 29 4.92 -10.97 -7.34
CA ASN A 29 6.37 -11.05 -7.44
C ASN A 29 6.98 -9.65 -7.25
N TRP A 30 7.59 -9.43 -6.08
CA TRP A 30 8.19 -8.15 -5.71
C TRP A 30 9.40 -7.75 -6.58
N ASP A 31 10.00 -8.66 -7.34
CA ASP A 31 11.04 -8.33 -8.33
C ASP A 31 10.47 -7.75 -9.64
N LYS A 32 9.14 -7.74 -9.79
CA LYS A 32 8.43 -7.20 -10.96
C LYS A 32 7.67 -5.91 -10.66
N ILE A 33 7.94 -5.26 -9.53
CA ILE A 33 7.35 -3.97 -9.20
C ILE A 33 7.76 -2.95 -10.28
N ASN A 34 6.76 -2.37 -10.95
CA ASN A 34 6.93 -1.31 -11.94
C ASN A 34 5.85 -0.26 -11.70
N ALA A 35 6.10 0.59 -10.70
CA ALA A 35 5.14 1.56 -10.19
C ALA A 35 5.86 2.79 -9.66
N ASP A 36 5.13 3.88 -9.48
CA ASP A 36 5.63 5.09 -8.84
C ASP A 36 5.35 5.03 -7.33
N VAL A 37 4.28 4.35 -6.93
CA VAL A 37 3.92 4.05 -5.54
C VAL A 37 3.61 2.55 -5.38
N ALA A 38 4.10 1.94 -4.31
CA ALA A 38 3.75 0.57 -3.96
C ALA A 38 3.26 0.48 -2.51
N VAL A 39 2.13 -0.21 -2.32
CA VAL A 39 1.48 -0.38 -1.03
C VAL A 39 1.84 -1.75 -0.45
N LEU A 40 2.33 -1.77 0.79
CA LEU A 40 2.70 -2.97 1.54
C LEU A 40 1.98 -2.97 2.89
N GLY A 41 1.33 -4.07 3.25
CA GLY A 41 0.85 -4.26 4.62
C GLY A 41 1.90 -4.84 5.55
N ALA A 42 1.92 -4.37 6.80
CA ALA A 42 2.76 -4.86 7.88
C ALA A 42 1.86 -5.28 9.06
N PRO A 43 1.19 -6.45 9.00
CA PRO A 43 0.18 -6.88 9.97
C PRO A 43 0.80 -7.38 11.29
N PHE A 44 1.53 -6.51 11.98
CA PHE A 44 2.29 -6.80 13.19
C PHE A 44 1.74 -6.04 14.40
N ASP A 45 1.43 -6.70 15.51
CA ASP A 45 1.00 -6.02 16.74
C ASP A 45 1.60 -6.61 18.04
N PHE A 46 2.73 -7.33 17.94
CA PHE A 46 3.34 -7.99 19.09
C PHE A 46 4.01 -7.01 20.07
N GLY A 47 4.20 -5.75 19.67
CA GLY A 47 4.71 -4.68 20.52
C GLY A 47 3.62 -3.92 21.26
N SER A 48 2.33 -4.23 21.04
CA SER A 48 1.24 -3.52 21.71
C SER A 48 1.25 -3.77 23.23
N GLN A 49 1.21 -2.68 24.00
CA GLN A 49 1.24 -2.72 25.46
C GLN A 49 -0.14 -2.94 26.10
N PHE A 50 -1.23 -2.72 25.35
CA PHE A 50 -2.59 -2.72 25.91
C PHE A 50 -3.54 -3.62 25.10
N ARG A 51 -4.17 -3.09 24.04
CA ARG A 51 -5.10 -3.85 23.21
C ARG A 51 -4.39 -4.32 21.94
N SER A 52 -4.42 -5.63 21.70
CA SER A 52 -4.08 -6.23 20.42
C SER A 52 -5.17 -5.95 19.38
N GLY A 53 -4.86 -6.16 18.11
CA GLY A 53 -5.81 -6.04 16.99
C GLY A 53 -5.27 -5.24 15.81
N ALA A 54 -4.19 -4.46 16.00
CA ALA A 54 -3.61 -3.64 14.93
C ALA A 54 -3.10 -4.50 13.76
N ARG A 55 -2.79 -5.79 13.97
CA ARG A 55 -2.46 -6.74 12.88
C ARG A 55 -3.58 -6.87 11.82
N MET A 56 -4.82 -6.56 12.18
CA MET A 56 -5.97 -6.57 11.26
C MET A 56 -6.13 -5.24 10.50
N GLY A 57 -5.37 -4.21 10.88
CA GLY A 57 -5.39 -2.87 10.31
C GLY A 57 -5.18 -2.84 8.79
N PRO A 58 -4.15 -3.49 8.23
CA PRO A 58 -3.90 -3.45 6.79
C PRO A 58 -5.09 -3.92 5.96
N ARG A 59 -5.77 -4.99 6.41
CA ARG A 59 -6.98 -5.50 5.74
C ARG A 59 -8.15 -4.51 5.84
N GLY A 60 -8.41 -3.96 7.03
CA GLY A 60 -9.47 -2.97 7.22
C GLY A 60 -9.27 -1.70 6.38
N ILE A 61 -8.02 -1.25 6.24
CA ILE A 61 -7.68 -0.11 5.37
C ILE A 61 -7.98 -0.44 3.91
N ARG A 62 -7.59 -1.63 3.42
CA ARG A 62 -7.91 -2.05 2.04
C ARG A 62 -9.42 -2.07 1.80
N GLU A 63 -10.18 -2.67 2.71
CA GLU A 63 -11.66 -2.73 2.62
C GLU A 63 -12.26 -1.33 2.53
N ALA A 64 -11.89 -0.43 3.45
CA ALA A 64 -12.36 0.95 3.43
C ALA A 64 -11.93 1.72 2.17
N SER A 65 -10.71 1.47 1.68
CA SER A 65 -10.16 2.18 0.51
C SER A 65 -10.91 1.90 -0.79
N THR A 66 -11.62 0.76 -0.88
CA THR A 66 -12.41 0.41 -2.08
C THR A 66 -13.52 1.39 -2.40
N LEU A 67 -14.02 2.16 -1.42
CA LEU A 67 -15.00 3.21 -1.67
C LEU A 67 -14.43 4.32 -2.56
N PHE A 68 -13.12 4.55 -2.51
CA PHE A 68 -12.43 5.59 -3.26
C PHE A 68 -11.93 5.11 -4.63
N SER A 69 -12.20 3.85 -5.01
CA SER A 69 -11.77 3.31 -6.32
C SER A 69 -12.70 3.67 -7.47
N PHE A 70 -13.88 4.26 -7.20
CA PHE A 70 -14.87 4.57 -8.23
C PHE A 70 -14.56 5.86 -8.95
N GLY A 71 -14.25 5.75 -10.24
CA GLY A 71 -14.62 6.79 -11.19
C GLY A 71 -13.86 8.11 -11.11
N HIS A 72 -12.68 8.15 -10.47
CA HIS A 72 -11.86 9.34 -10.54
C HIS A 72 -10.58 9.06 -11.32
N ALA A 73 -10.32 9.89 -12.33
CA ALA A 73 -9.07 9.92 -13.07
C ALA A 73 -7.86 10.32 -12.18
N GLY A 74 -8.05 10.41 -10.85
CA GLY A 74 -7.15 10.84 -9.78
C GLY A 74 -8.00 11.39 -8.62
N ALA A 75 -7.44 11.68 -7.45
CA ALA A 75 -8.18 12.32 -6.36
C ALA A 75 -8.38 13.82 -6.66
N TYR A 76 -9.61 14.23 -6.98
CA TYR A 76 -9.93 15.63 -7.22
C TYR A 76 -10.06 16.41 -5.89
N ASP A 77 -9.32 17.50 -5.79
CA ASP A 77 -9.43 18.48 -4.73
C ASP A 77 -10.16 19.72 -5.22
N HIS A 78 -11.33 19.98 -4.64
CA HIS A 78 -12.16 21.12 -4.98
C HIS A 78 -11.63 22.47 -4.46
N GLU A 79 -10.79 22.48 -3.42
CA GLU A 79 -10.27 23.74 -2.84
C GLU A 79 -9.19 24.33 -3.76
N ASP A 80 -8.35 23.46 -4.32
CA ASP A 80 -7.24 23.83 -5.19
C ASP A 80 -7.56 23.70 -6.70
N ASP A 81 -8.70 23.10 -7.06
CA ASP A 81 -9.09 22.72 -8.43
C ASP A 81 -8.03 21.85 -9.13
N ILE A 82 -7.45 20.90 -8.39
CA ILE A 82 -6.37 20.01 -8.84
C ILE A 82 -6.78 18.55 -8.73
N VAL A 83 -6.43 17.75 -9.73
CA VAL A 83 -6.51 16.27 -9.67
C VAL A 83 -5.15 15.72 -9.22
N TYR A 84 -5.08 15.22 -7.99
CA TYR A 84 -3.92 14.51 -7.48
C TYR A 84 -3.88 13.05 -7.94
N LEU A 85 -2.69 12.48 -8.04
CA LEU A 85 -2.46 11.09 -8.46
C LEU A 85 -3.21 10.71 -9.76
N PRO A 86 -3.04 11.45 -10.87
CA PRO A 86 -3.78 11.16 -12.08
C PRO A 86 -3.46 9.74 -12.58
N SER A 87 -4.50 8.95 -12.86
CA SER A 87 -4.39 7.53 -13.19
C SER A 87 -3.59 7.22 -14.46
N ASP A 88 -3.44 8.21 -15.34
CA ASP A 88 -2.66 8.17 -16.58
C ASP A 88 -1.16 8.43 -16.37
N THR A 89 -0.79 9.11 -15.28
CA THR A 89 0.60 9.53 -14.99
C THR A 89 1.16 8.92 -13.70
N THR A 90 0.31 8.36 -12.83
CA THR A 90 0.71 7.80 -11.55
C THR A 90 0.35 6.32 -11.49
N ARG A 91 1.36 5.46 -11.45
CA ARG A 91 1.19 4.01 -11.34
C ARG A 91 1.28 3.59 -9.89
N ILE A 92 0.18 3.07 -9.36
CA ILE A 92 0.10 2.56 -7.99
C ILE A 92 -0.16 1.05 -8.05
N VAL A 93 0.53 0.29 -7.21
CA VAL A 93 0.33 -1.17 -7.06
C VAL A 93 0.19 -1.56 -5.59
N ASP A 94 -0.53 -2.64 -5.34
CA ASP A 94 -0.55 -3.32 -4.03
C ASP A 94 0.32 -4.57 -4.12
N ILE A 95 1.31 -4.70 -3.22
CA ILE A 95 2.23 -5.85 -3.21
C ILE A 95 1.87 -6.89 -2.15
N GLY A 96 0.71 -6.72 -1.49
CA GLY A 96 0.24 -7.60 -0.43
C GLY A 96 0.85 -7.26 0.93
N ASP A 97 1.12 -8.28 1.73
CA ASP A 97 1.57 -8.14 3.11
C ASP A 97 2.98 -8.73 3.29
N ALA A 98 3.74 -8.19 4.23
CA ALA A 98 4.96 -8.81 4.69
C ALA A 98 4.65 -10.04 5.56
N ASP A 99 5.44 -11.10 5.41
CA ASP A 99 5.28 -12.31 6.21
C ASP A 99 5.60 -12.04 7.69
N ILE A 100 4.66 -12.35 8.57
CA ILE A 100 4.82 -12.23 10.02
C ILE A 100 5.04 -13.62 10.61
N ILE A 101 6.15 -13.78 11.32
CA ILE A 101 6.51 -15.03 11.99
C ILE A 101 6.06 -14.94 13.44
N HIS A 102 5.10 -15.80 13.81
CA HIS A 102 4.57 -15.87 15.17
C HIS A 102 5.70 -15.98 16.18
N THR A 103 5.65 -15.15 17.23
CA THR A 103 6.63 -15.08 18.33
C THR A 103 8.04 -14.60 17.97
N ASP A 104 8.34 -14.36 16.69
CA ASP A 104 9.65 -13.88 16.23
C ASP A 104 9.54 -12.45 15.68
N THR A 105 9.68 -11.49 16.60
CA THR A 105 9.65 -10.05 16.28
C THR A 105 10.79 -9.64 15.36
N ILE A 106 11.99 -10.17 15.58
CA ILE A 106 13.20 -9.76 14.83
C ILE A 106 13.04 -10.18 13.37
N LYS A 107 12.64 -11.42 13.12
CA LYS A 107 12.42 -11.91 11.76
C LYS A 107 11.23 -11.25 11.08
N SER A 108 10.15 -10.99 11.82
CA SER A 108 8.99 -10.25 11.29
C SER A 108 9.38 -8.84 10.86
N HIS A 109 10.19 -8.14 11.65
CA HIS A 109 10.72 -6.82 11.27
C HIS A 109 11.63 -6.91 10.04
N ALA A 110 12.50 -7.92 9.96
CA ALA A 110 13.36 -8.13 8.79
C ALA A 110 12.54 -8.39 7.51
N ASN A 111 11.41 -9.10 7.60
CA ASN A 111 10.51 -9.33 6.47
C ASN A 111 9.81 -8.04 6.02
N ILE A 112 9.36 -7.20 6.95
CA ILE A 112 8.81 -5.87 6.64
C ILE A 112 9.86 -5.01 5.95
N GLU A 113 11.08 -4.95 6.50
CA GLU A 113 12.20 -4.23 5.91
C GLU A 113 12.53 -4.74 4.50
N TYR A 114 12.47 -6.06 4.28
CA TYR A 114 12.70 -6.66 2.96
C TYR A 114 11.66 -6.21 1.92
N GLY A 115 10.38 -6.13 2.28
CA GLY A 115 9.33 -5.60 1.40
C GLY A 115 9.56 -4.13 1.05
N VAL A 116 9.86 -3.30 2.06
CA VAL A 116 10.21 -1.88 1.84
C VAL A 116 11.43 -1.73 0.94
N LYS A 117 12.47 -2.57 1.13
CA LYS A 117 13.65 -2.62 0.25
C LYS A 117 13.29 -2.90 -1.20
N LYS A 118 12.45 -3.91 -1.48
CA LYS A 118 12.03 -4.24 -2.85
C LYS A 118 11.34 -3.07 -3.54
N ILE A 119 10.45 -2.38 -2.83
CA ILE A 119 9.80 -1.16 -3.33
C ILE A 119 10.83 -0.09 -3.68
N LEU A 120 11.77 0.18 -2.76
CA LEU A 120 12.79 1.20 -2.96
C LEU A 120 13.82 0.84 -4.05
N TYR A 121 14.09 -0.45 -4.28
CA TYR A 121 14.92 -0.93 -5.39
C TYR A 121 14.22 -0.77 -6.74
N ALA A 122 12.89 -0.85 -6.76
CA ALA A 122 12.08 -0.56 -7.95
C ALA A 122 11.95 0.96 -8.23
N ASN A 123 12.61 1.82 -7.44
CA ASN A 123 12.48 3.29 -7.47
C ASN A 123 11.06 3.81 -7.23
N ALA A 124 10.24 3.05 -6.50
CA ALA A 124 8.89 3.43 -6.10
C ALA A 124 8.87 4.00 -4.67
N ILE A 125 7.85 4.79 -4.36
CA ILE A 125 7.57 5.28 -3.01
C ILE A 125 6.82 4.21 -2.21
N PRO A 126 7.31 3.77 -1.04
CA PRO A 126 6.62 2.81 -0.19
C PRO A 126 5.52 3.47 0.64
N VAL A 127 4.31 2.92 0.55
CA VAL A 127 3.19 3.22 1.46
C VAL A 127 2.96 1.98 2.32
N VAL A 128 3.29 2.06 3.61
CA VAL A 128 3.19 0.92 4.52
C VAL A 128 1.92 1.02 5.37
N LEU A 129 1.00 0.08 5.18
CA LEU A 129 -0.20 -0.05 5.99
C LEU A 129 0.15 -0.80 7.26
N GLY A 130 0.06 -0.11 8.39
CA GLY A 130 0.66 -0.61 9.62
C GLY A 130 -0.17 -1.60 10.42
N GLY A 131 0.53 -2.24 11.33
CA GLY A 131 0.01 -2.67 12.63
C GLY A 131 0.48 -1.70 13.73
N ASP A 132 0.98 -2.18 14.86
CA ASP A 132 1.45 -1.30 15.94
C ASP A 132 2.65 -0.43 15.52
N HIS A 133 2.94 0.63 16.29
CA HIS A 133 3.98 1.62 15.95
C HIS A 133 5.42 1.08 15.85
N SER A 134 5.71 -0.14 16.33
CA SER A 134 7.06 -0.71 16.28
C SER A 134 7.55 -1.01 14.85
N ILE A 135 6.63 -1.12 13.88
CA ILE A 135 6.97 -1.32 12.46
C ILE A 135 7.70 -0.12 11.84
N ASN A 136 7.69 1.06 12.48
CA ASN A 136 8.36 2.23 11.92
C ASN A 136 9.89 2.04 11.85
N ILE A 137 10.45 1.25 12.79
CA ILE A 137 11.87 0.94 12.84
C ILE A 137 12.34 0.25 11.54
N PRO A 138 11.79 -0.92 11.13
CA PRO A 138 12.20 -1.56 9.88
C PRO A 138 11.93 -0.71 8.62
N CYS A 139 10.92 0.17 8.63
CA CYS A 139 10.66 1.08 7.50
C CYS A 139 11.76 2.13 7.29
N ILE A 140 12.34 2.67 8.38
CA ILE A 140 13.33 3.76 8.30
C ILE A 140 14.77 3.23 8.22
N MET A 141 15.06 2.03 8.75
CA MET A 141 16.43 1.51 8.80
C MET A 141 17.12 1.44 7.44
N HIS A 142 16.37 1.23 6.35
CA HIS A 142 16.92 1.23 5.00
C HIS A 142 17.15 2.64 4.42
N LEU A 143 16.41 3.65 4.87
CA LEU A 143 16.62 5.05 4.44
C LEU A 143 17.93 5.62 4.95
N LYS A 144 18.50 5.06 6.02
CA LYS A 144 19.76 5.50 6.63
C LYS A 144 20.98 5.40 5.69
N ASN A 145 20.89 4.60 4.63
CA ASN A 145 21.97 4.39 3.65
C ASN A 145 21.74 5.06 2.29
N LYS A 146 20.61 5.76 2.09
CA LYS A 146 20.43 6.65 0.93
C LYS A 146 20.75 8.07 1.40
N ASN A 147 21.77 8.70 0.81
CA ASN A 147 21.99 10.14 0.97
C ASN A 147 20.67 10.87 0.68
N PRO A 148 20.20 11.79 1.53
CA PRO A 148 19.08 12.66 1.22
C PRO A 148 19.54 13.58 0.08
N SER A 149 19.31 13.15 -1.15
CA SER A 149 19.54 13.96 -2.34
C SER A 149 18.23 14.69 -2.60
N ILE A 150 18.00 15.73 -1.81
CA ILE A 150 17.11 16.85 -2.13
C ILE A 150 18.00 17.99 -2.59
#